data_AF-A0A0G0WSP4-F1
#
_entry.id   AF-A0A0G0WSP4-F1
#
_cell.length_a   1.000
_cell.length_b   1.000
_cell.length_c   1.000
_cell.angle_alpha   90.00
_cell.angle_beta   90.00
_cell.angle_gamma   90.00
#
_symmetry.space_group_name_H-M   'P 1'
#
loop_
_entity.id
_entity.type
_entity.pdbx_description
1 polymer ?
#
loop_
_entity_poly.entity_id
_entity_poly.type
_entity_poly.pdbx_seq_one_letter_code
_entity_poly.pdbx_strand_id
1 'polypeptide(L)'
;MEKSYVAGWTSESPTPAQLKEFFAQIESRRITKKRLQSFLRGEWEDISVLLADWQQFYREVFGLEVDLLGLSVPGREKGSDRLIVVAPEMTPQRLYNKCVELFPCRKWTDDDLDKIVQSERTAKNGAYSVWFRDVIEADEELKNLSANDLKKKSIPGITFEERLLMELKYFKETDSHLDINNWTLCSGSRSSDGSVPWSYWNGDRFLLDGDGADGRNDGLRSRQAVS
;
A
#
# COMPACT_ATOMS: atom_id res chain seq x y z
N MET A 1 -13.87 16.15 42.32
CA MET A 1 -13.31 14.78 42.37
C MET A 1 -13.12 14.33 40.93
N GLU A 2 -11.94 14.61 40.40
CA GLU A 2 -11.51 14.24 39.05
C GLU A 2 -10.97 12.81 39.10
N LYS A 3 -11.54 11.91 38.29
CA LYS A 3 -11.03 10.56 38.12
C LYS A 3 -9.87 10.63 37.13
N SER A 4 -8.65 10.49 37.64
CA SER A 4 -7.48 10.19 36.83
C SER A 4 -7.59 8.75 36.32
N TYR A 5 -7.54 8.58 35.01
CA TYR A 5 -7.32 7.28 34.38
C TYR A 5 -5.85 7.22 33.96
N VAL A 6 -5.07 6.43 34.69
CA VAL A 6 -3.73 6.01 34.26
C VAL A 6 -3.94 4.87 33.26
N ALA A 7 -3.81 5.17 31.98
CA ALA A 7 -3.73 4.14 30.94
C ALA A 7 -2.28 3.59 30.96
N GLY A 8 -2.15 2.32 31.31
CA GLY A 8 -0.89 1.60 31.29
C GLY A 8 -0.32 1.57 29.87
N TRP A 9 0.92 2.03 29.72
CA TRP A 9 1.70 1.87 28.51
C TRP A 9 2.14 0.41 28.42
N THR A 10 1.59 -0.35 27.49
CA THR A 10 2.27 -1.55 26.98
C THR A 10 3.37 -1.05 26.05
N SER A 11 4.59 -0.91 26.56
CA SER A 11 5.73 -0.60 25.69
C SER A 11 6.07 -1.84 24.85
N GLU A 12 5.73 -1.83 23.58
CA GLU A 12 6.36 -2.70 22.59
C GLU A 12 7.77 -2.18 22.30
N SER A 13 8.66 -2.31 23.29
CA SER A 13 10.07 -1.97 23.11
C SER A 13 10.71 -2.97 22.14
N PRO A 14 11.60 -2.51 21.24
CA PRO A 14 12.27 -3.40 20.31
C PRO A 14 13.03 -4.51 21.05
N THR A 15 12.90 -5.74 20.56
CA THR A 15 13.64 -6.89 21.09
C THR A 15 15.15 -6.75 20.83
N PRO A 16 16.01 -7.44 21.60
CA PRO A 16 17.45 -7.47 21.32
C PRO A 16 17.81 -7.93 19.90
N ALA A 17 17.00 -8.82 19.30
CA ALA A 17 17.19 -9.27 17.92
C ALA A 17 16.88 -8.16 16.91
N GLN A 18 15.79 -7.42 17.09
CA GLN A 18 15.43 -6.27 16.26
C GLN A 18 16.48 -5.16 16.37
N LEU A 19 17.01 -4.89 17.58
CA LEU A 19 18.08 -3.91 17.77
C LEU A 19 19.36 -4.35 17.07
N LYS A 20 19.72 -5.64 17.16
CA LYS A 20 20.90 -6.18 16.48
C LYS A 20 20.79 -6.05 14.96
N GLU A 21 19.63 -6.37 14.39
CA GLU A 21 19.38 -6.21 12.96
C GLU A 21 19.41 -4.73 12.54
N PHE A 22 18.81 -3.84 13.33
CA PHE A 22 18.89 -2.40 13.09
C PHE A 22 20.34 -1.88 13.02
N PHE A 23 21.21 -2.31 13.95
CA PHE A 23 22.63 -1.97 13.90
C PHE A 23 23.36 -2.59 12.71
N ALA A 24 23.04 -3.84 12.34
CA ALA A 24 23.60 -4.48 11.16
C ALA A 24 23.27 -3.70 9.87
N GLN A 25 22.06 -3.15 9.77
CA GLN A 25 21.64 -2.33 8.63
C GLN A 25 22.36 -0.96 8.58
N ILE A 26 22.74 -0.40 9.74
CA ILE A 26 23.60 0.80 9.79
C ILE A 26 25.01 0.46 9.30
N GLU A 27 25.60 -0.63 9.79
CA GLU A 27 26.93 -1.09 9.41
C GLU A 27 27.01 -1.42 7.91
N SER A 28 25.98 -2.05 7.36
CA SER A 28 25.87 -2.36 5.94
C SER A 28 25.51 -1.16 5.06
N ARG A 29 25.42 0.06 5.63
CA ARG A 29 25.00 1.31 4.96
C ARG A 29 23.60 1.29 4.34
N ARG A 30 22.74 0.35 4.71
CA ARG A 30 21.32 0.33 4.33
C ARG A 30 20.54 1.43 5.05
N ILE A 31 20.94 1.73 6.29
CA ILE A 31 20.52 2.93 7.02
C ILE A 31 21.68 3.92 7.02
N THR A 32 21.53 5.02 6.30
CA THR A 32 22.55 6.08 6.26
C THR A 32 22.53 6.90 7.55
N LYS A 33 23.65 7.56 7.89
CA LYS A 33 23.72 8.51 9.02
C LYS A 33 22.67 9.61 8.91
N LYS A 34 22.36 10.08 7.70
CA LYS A 34 21.31 11.10 7.46
C LYS A 34 19.93 10.53 7.83
N ARG A 35 19.61 9.33 7.35
CA ARG A 35 18.35 8.61 7.63
C ARG A 35 18.16 8.33 9.13
N LEU A 36 19.21 7.84 9.80
CA LEU A 36 19.19 7.63 11.25
C LEU A 36 18.98 8.93 12.02
N GLN A 37 19.66 10.02 11.62
CA GLN A 37 19.47 11.31 12.28
C GLN A 37 18.07 11.88 12.05
N SER A 38 17.50 11.70 10.86
CA SER A 38 16.12 12.11 10.59
C SER A 38 15.13 11.35 11.48
N PHE A 39 15.27 10.01 11.53
CA PHE A 39 14.51 9.17 12.44
C PHE A 39 14.61 9.62 13.91
N LEU A 40 15.83 9.85 14.41
CA LEU A 40 16.06 10.27 15.80
C LEU A 40 15.55 11.69 16.11
N ARG A 41 15.47 12.57 15.11
CA ARG A 41 14.94 13.93 15.26
C ARG A 41 13.42 14.00 15.06
N GLY A 42 12.77 12.88 14.74
CA GLY A 42 11.37 12.89 14.28
C GLY A 42 11.20 13.68 12.97
N GLU A 43 12.30 13.91 12.26
CA GLU A 43 12.29 14.52 10.93
C GLU A 43 11.84 13.44 9.95
N TRP A 44 10.72 13.73 9.31
CA TRP A 44 10.13 13.00 8.20
C TRP A 44 11.21 12.46 7.26
N GLU A 45 11.08 11.20 6.84
CA GLU A 45 12.00 10.61 5.87
C GLU A 45 12.09 11.50 4.63
N ASP A 46 13.32 11.85 4.27
CA ASP A 46 13.61 12.68 3.11
C ASP A 46 12.99 12.02 1.87
N ILE A 47 12.14 12.74 1.14
CA ILE A 47 11.44 12.22 -0.05
C ILE A 47 12.43 11.60 -1.03
N SER A 48 13.64 12.14 -1.16
CA SER A 48 14.68 11.56 -2.02
C SER A 48 15.09 10.13 -1.61
N VAL A 49 15.06 9.81 -0.31
CA VAL A 49 15.32 8.46 0.20
C VAL A 49 14.17 7.51 -0.16
N LEU A 50 12.92 7.97 -0.02
CA LEU A 50 11.75 7.18 -0.40
C LEU A 50 11.71 6.90 -1.91
N LEU A 51 12.01 7.91 -2.73
CA LEU A 51 12.07 7.74 -4.18
C LEU A 51 13.20 6.79 -4.59
N ALA A 52 14.39 6.91 -4.00
CA ALA A 52 15.50 5.99 -4.26
C ALA A 52 15.16 4.54 -3.86
N ASP A 53 14.43 4.34 -2.76
CA ASP A 53 13.94 3.04 -2.34
C ASP A 53 12.92 2.44 -3.34
N TRP A 54 12.03 3.26 -3.89
CA TRP A 54 11.13 2.84 -4.99
C TRP A 54 11.88 2.49 -6.27
N GLN A 55 12.91 3.27 -6.67
CA GLN A 55 13.76 2.93 -7.81
C GLN A 55 14.45 1.58 -7.61
N GLN A 56 14.99 1.34 -6.40
CA GLN A 56 15.62 0.09 -6.03
C GLN A 56 14.64 -1.09 -6.11
N PHE A 57 13.41 -0.91 -5.60
CA PHE A 57 12.35 -1.91 -5.66
C PHE A 57 12.01 -2.26 -7.12
N TYR A 58 11.81 -1.27 -7.99
CA TYR A 58 11.51 -1.53 -9.40
C TYR A 58 12.63 -2.30 -10.10
N ARG A 59 13.89 -1.96 -9.81
CA ARG A 59 15.04 -2.68 -10.35
C ARG A 59 15.09 -4.13 -9.88
N GLU A 60 14.89 -4.38 -8.60
CA GLU A 60 15.01 -5.73 -8.03
C GLU A 60 13.84 -6.65 -8.40
N VAL A 61 12.62 -6.11 -8.40
CA VAL A 61 11.40 -6.92 -8.54
C VAL A 61 10.99 -7.03 -10.02
N PHE A 62 11.19 -5.97 -10.79
CA PHE A 62 10.76 -5.91 -12.19
C PHE A 62 11.92 -5.85 -13.19
N GLY A 63 13.18 -5.74 -12.74
CA GLY A 63 14.31 -5.53 -13.63
C GLY A 63 14.25 -4.18 -14.36
N LEU A 64 13.54 -3.20 -13.81
CA LEU A 64 13.24 -1.93 -14.46
C LEU A 64 13.99 -0.77 -13.80
N GLU A 65 14.77 -0.06 -14.59
CA GLU A 65 15.34 1.24 -14.20
C GLU A 65 14.26 2.32 -14.42
N VAL A 66 13.78 2.91 -13.33
CA VAL A 66 12.77 3.97 -13.37
C VAL A 66 13.42 5.29 -12.99
N ASP A 67 13.28 6.31 -13.83
CA ASP A 67 13.65 7.67 -13.48
C ASP A 67 12.50 8.35 -12.74
N LEU A 68 12.74 8.71 -11.48
CA LEU A 68 11.79 9.42 -10.62
C LEU A 68 12.23 10.86 -10.33
N LEU A 69 13.25 11.36 -11.04
CA LEU A 69 13.71 12.73 -10.90
C LEU A 69 12.60 13.71 -11.29
N GLY A 70 12.29 14.64 -10.39
CA GLY A 70 11.24 15.63 -10.61
C GLY A 70 9.81 15.09 -10.44
N LEU A 71 9.64 13.84 -9.99
CA LEU A 71 8.33 13.32 -9.61
C LEU A 71 7.71 14.20 -8.52
N SER A 72 6.50 14.71 -8.78
CA SER A 72 5.71 15.42 -7.76
C SER A 72 5.26 14.44 -6.69
N VAL A 73 5.61 14.73 -5.45
CA VAL A 73 5.16 13.99 -4.28
C VAL A 73 4.20 14.88 -3.48
N PRO A 74 2.94 14.45 -3.29
CA PRO A 74 1.97 15.18 -2.50
C PRO A 74 2.48 15.47 -1.09
N GLY A 75 2.05 16.60 -0.53
CA GLY A 75 2.35 16.92 0.88
C GLY A 75 1.81 15.81 1.78
N ARG A 76 2.65 15.31 2.69
CA ARG A 76 2.26 14.21 3.58
C ARG A 76 1.33 14.72 4.68
N GLU A 77 0.14 14.14 4.79
CA GLU A 77 -0.81 14.42 5.87
C GLU A 77 -0.57 13.50 7.08
N LYS A 78 -0.96 13.95 8.28
CA LYS A 78 -0.79 13.16 9.51
C LYS A 78 -1.56 11.84 9.41
N GLY A 79 -0.85 10.73 9.60
CA GLY A 79 -1.41 9.37 9.50
C GLY A 79 -1.42 8.80 8.09
N SER A 80 -0.85 9.51 7.10
CA SER A 80 -0.56 8.99 5.76
C SER A 80 0.94 8.77 5.65
N ASP A 81 1.39 7.56 5.93
CA ASP A 81 2.80 7.26 6.22
C ASP A 81 3.46 6.34 5.18
N ARG A 82 2.66 5.73 4.29
CA ARG A 82 3.12 4.84 3.22
C ARG A 82 3.05 5.55 1.87
N LEU A 83 4.21 5.83 1.27
CA LEU A 83 4.28 6.32 -0.11
C LEU A 83 4.16 5.14 -1.07
N ILE A 84 3.22 5.20 -2.01
CA ILE A 84 3.21 4.34 -3.19
C ILE A 84 3.60 5.18 -4.41
N VAL A 85 4.59 4.70 -5.17
CA VAL A 85 4.97 5.29 -6.45
C VAL A 85 4.60 4.32 -7.53
N VAL A 86 3.70 4.70 -8.43
CA VAL A 86 3.28 3.89 -9.58
C VAL A 86 4.07 4.33 -10.80
N ALA A 87 5.02 3.50 -11.24
CA ALA A 87 5.82 3.76 -12.43
C ALA A 87 4.99 3.58 -13.72
N PRO A 88 5.44 4.15 -14.86
CA PRO A 88 4.83 3.86 -16.15
C PRO A 88 4.76 2.36 -16.44
N GLU A 89 3.76 1.94 -17.19
CA GLU A 89 3.54 0.53 -17.58
C GLU A 89 3.27 -0.45 -16.43
N MET A 90 3.04 0.03 -15.20
CA MET A 90 2.56 -0.80 -14.09
C MET A 90 1.07 -1.04 -14.22
N THR A 91 0.71 -1.96 -15.12
CA THR A 91 -0.68 -2.36 -15.38
C THR A 91 -1.16 -3.41 -14.36
N PRO A 92 -2.49 -3.52 -14.11
CA PRO A 92 -3.05 -4.55 -13.23
C PRO A 92 -2.52 -5.96 -13.49
N GLN A 93 -2.48 -6.40 -14.75
CA GLN A 93 -2.05 -7.75 -15.10
C GLN A 93 -0.55 -7.95 -14.89
N ARG A 94 0.28 -6.94 -15.20
CA ARG A 94 1.73 -6.98 -14.94
C ARG A 94 2.02 -7.11 -13.45
N LEU A 95 1.33 -6.34 -12.61
CA LEU A 95 1.49 -6.37 -11.17
C LEU A 95 1.02 -7.71 -10.58
N TYR A 96 -0.14 -8.21 -11.03
CA TYR A 96 -0.64 -9.51 -10.61
C TYR A 96 0.31 -10.65 -10.96
N ASN A 97 0.84 -10.67 -12.19
CA ASN A 97 1.82 -11.68 -12.60
C ASN A 97 3.05 -11.67 -11.67
N LYS A 98 3.50 -10.48 -11.27
CA LYS A 98 4.60 -10.37 -10.31
C LYS A 98 4.25 -10.90 -8.92
N CYS A 99 3.01 -10.71 -8.46
CA CYS A 99 2.55 -11.35 -7.22
C CYS A 99 2.62 -12.87 -7.33
N VAL A 100 2.12 -13.46 -8.43
CA VAL A 100 2.13 -14.92 -8.69
C VAL A 100 3.54 -15.50 -8.69
N GLU A 101 4.53 -14.75 -9.17
CA GLU A 101 5.95 -15.19 -9.14
C GLU A 101 6.52 -15.27 -7.72
N LEU A 102 5.99 -14.49 -6.78
CA LEU A 102 6.55 -14.34 -5.42
C LEU A 102 5.78 -15.13 -4.36
N PHE A 103 4.47 -15.27 -4.52
CA PHE A 103 3.60 -15.94 -3.56
C PHE A 103 2.33 -16.48 -4.22
N PRO A 104 1.64 -17.47 -3.60
CA PRO A 104 0.41 -18.01 -4.17
C PRO A 104 -0.65 -16.93 -4.35
N CYS A 105 -1.30 -16.90 -5.51
CA CYS A 105 -2.39 -15.97 -5.79
C CYS A 105 -3.56 -16.66 -6.48
N ARG A 106 -4.75 -16.05 -6.38
CA ARG A 106 -5.92 -16.42 -7.18
C ARG A 106 -6.74 -15.17 -7.48
N LYS A 107 -7.19 -15.03 -8.72
CA LYS A 107 -8.17 -14.03 -9.15
C LYS A 107 -9.49 -14.70 -9.55
N TRP A 108 -10.58 -13.94 -9.53
CA TRP A 108 -11.94 -14.39 -9.84
C TRP A 108 -12.21 -14.70 -11.32
N THR A 109 -11.27 -14.36 -12.19
CA THR A 109 -11.44 -14.39 -13.65
C THR A 109 -10.17 -14.85 -14.36
N ASP A 110 -10.34 -15.55 -15.47
CA ASP A 110 -9.23 -15.90 -16.38
C ASP A 110 -8.90 -14.76 -17.36
N ASP A 111 -9.75 -13.74 -17.44
CA ASP A 111 -9.54 -12.59 -18.32
C ASP A 111 -8.33 -11.76 -17.91
N ASP A 112 -7.76 -11.07 -18.89
CA ASP A 112 -6.68 -10.11 -18.70
C ASP A 112 -7.17 -8.90 -17.88
N LEU A 113 -6.54 -8.69 -16.72
CA LEU A 113 -6.90 -7.60 -15.81
C LEU A 113 -6.78 -6.22 -16.47
N ASP A 114 -5.89 -6.07 -17.46
CA ASP A 114 -5.70 -4.80 -18.18
C ASP A 114 -6.89 -4.45 -19.08
N LYS A 115 -7.73 -5.44 -19.42
CA LYS A 115 -8.91 -5.26 -20.26
C LYS A 115 -10.17 -5.01 -19.45
N ILE A 116 -10.22 -5.59 -18.25
CA ILE A 116 -11.44 -5.58 -17.44
C ILE A 116 -11.38 -4.57 -16.30
N VAL A 117 -10.21 -4.18 -15.81
CA VAL A 117 -10.09 -3.19 -14.71
C VAL A 117 -9.71 -1.83 -15.26
N GLN A 118 -10.43 -0.80 -14.81
CA GLN A 118 -10.14 0.60 -15.07
C GLN A 118 -10.00 1.36 -13.75
N SER A 119 -8.93 2.14 -13.64
CA SER A 119 -8.60 2.89 -12.44
C SER A 119 -8.68 4.40 -12.67
N GLU A 120 -9.11 5.12 -11.63
CA GLU A 120 -9.22 6.58 -11.67
C GLU A 120 -7.86 7.26 -11.77
N ARG A 121 -6.84 6.70 -11.11
CA ARG A 121 -5.43 7.11 -11.21
C ARG A 121 -4.65 6.07 -12.01
N THR A 122 -3.89 6.53 -13.00
CA THR A 122 -3.09 5.67 -13.87
C THR A 122 -1.76 6.34 -14.24
N ALA A 123 -0.71 5.55 -14.44
CA ALA A 123 0.61 6.03 -14.85
C ALA A 123 0.75 6.21 -16.38
N LYS A 124 -0.36 6.39 -17.11
CA LYS A 124 -0.36 6.58 -18.58
C LYS A 124 0.39 7.85 -19.00
N ASN A 125 0.37 8.89 -18.16
CA ASN A 125 1.00 10.19 -18.43
C ASN A 125 2.33 10.37 -17.67
N GLY A 126 2.94 9.28 -17.21
CA GLY A 126 4.14 9.31 -16.38
C GLY A 126 3.90 8.72 -14.99
N ALA A 127 4.99 8.55 -14.25
CA ALA A 127 4.93 8.09 -12.88
C ALA A 127 4.09 9.04 -12.03
N TYR A 128 3.38 8.49 -11.03
CA TYR A 128 2.70 9.29 -10.02
C TYR A 128 2.95 8.70 -8.64
N SER A 129 2.65 9.48 -7.62
CA SER A 129 2.73 9.02 -6.24
C SER A 129 1.50 9.39 -5.44
N VAL A 130 1.24 8.59 -4.41
CA VAL A 130 0.07 8.72 -3.54
C VAL A 130 0.43 8.19 -2.16
N TRP A 131 -0.11 8.82 -1.12
CA TRP A 131 0.06 8.39 0.26
C TRP A 131 -1.14 7.59 0.76
N PHE A 132 -0.85 6.62 1.62
CA PHE A 132 -1.81 5.86 2.41
C PHE A 132 -1.34 5.72 3.85
N ARG A 133 -2.22 5.25 4.74
CA ARG A 133 -1.81 4.84 6.09
C ARG A 133 -0.93 3.58 6.02
N ASP A 134 0.13 3.54 6.83
CA ASP A 134 1.03 2.38 6.92
C ASP A 134 0.54 1.38 7.97
N VAL A 135 -0.52 0.66 7.63
CA VAL A 135 -1.18 -0.33 8.49
C VAL A 135 -1.45 -1.61 7.72
N ILE A 136 -1.40 -2.75 8.43
CA ILE A 136 -1.63 -4.09 7.86
C ILE A 136 -3.04 -4.18 7.27
N GLU A 137 -4.02 -3.73 8.04
CA GLU A 137 -5.44 -3.79 7.71
C GLU A 137 -5.91 -2.45 7.11
N ALA A 138 -6.85 -2.49 6.18
CA ALA A 138 -7.41 -1.27 5.60
C ALA A 138 -8.19 -0.42 6.63
N ASP A 139 -8.38 0.86 6.28
CA ASP A 139 -8.80 1.94 7.19
C ASP A 139 -10.11 1.59 7.92
N GLU A 140 -10.03 1.44 9.24
CA GLU A 140 -11.15 0.99 10.07
C GLU A 140 -12.33 1.96 10.05
N GLU A 141 -12.06 3.26 9.94
CA GLU A 141 -13.10 4.29 9.82
C GLU A 141 -13.89 4.21 8.51
N LEU A 142 -13.38 3.51 7.49
CA LEU A 142 -14.03 3.31 6.20
C LEU A 142 -14.76 1.96 6.13
N LYS A 143 -14.85 1.24 7.24
CA LYS A 143 -15.58 -0.02 7.37
C LYS A 143 -17.05 0.13 6.97
N ASN A 144 -17.57 -0.88 6.26
CA ASN A 144 -18.97 -0.97 5.86
C ASN A 144 -19.44 0.23 4.99
N LEU A 145 -18.52 0.85 4.26
CA LEU A 145 -18.83 1.83 3.22
C LEU A 145 -18.61 1.19 1.85
N SER A 146 -19.62 1.30 0.98
CA SER A 146 -19.48 0.88 -0.41
C SER A 146 -18.64 1.87 -1.21
N ALA A 147 -18.21 1.49 -2.41
CA ALA A 147 -17.49 2.40 -3.29
C ALA A 147 -18.35 3.61 -3.70
N ASN A 148 -19.66 3.45 -3.81
CA ASN A 148 -20.59 4.56 -4.04
C ASN A 148 -20.75 5.47 -2.80
N ASP A 149 -20.73 4.91 -1.59
CA ASP A 149 -20.75 5.71 -0.36
C ASP A 149 -19.48 6.56 -0.22
N LEU A 150 -18.32 5.98 -0.51
CA LEU A 150 -17.03 6.70 -0.52
C LEU A 150 -17.02 7.82 -1.55
N LYS A 151 -17.53 7.57 -2.76
CA LYS A 151 -17.67 8.59 -3.81
C LYS A 151 -18.60 9.73 -3.38
N LYS A 152 -19.74 9.44 -2.74
CA LYS A 152 -20.67 10.46 -2.21
C LYS A 152 -20.04 11.31 -1.11
N LYS A 153 -19.14 10.72 -0.32
CA LYS A 153 -18.37 11.40 0.73
C LYS A 153 -17.13 12.13 0.19
N SER A 154 -16.87 12.04 -1.12
CA SER A 154 -15.65 12.56 -1.76
C SER A 154 -14.36 12.01 -1.13
N ILE A 155 -14.39 10.74 -0.69
CA ILE A 155 -13.22 10.06 -0.15
C ILE A 155 -12.57 9.29 -1.32
N PRO A 156 -11.40 9.72 -1.81
CA PRO A 156 -10.68 8.97 -2.83
C PRO A 156 -10.12 7.69 -2.20
N GLY A 157 -10.47 6.54 -2.77
CA GLY A 157 -9.94 5.26 -2.29
C GLY A 157 -8.80 4.75 -3.18
N ILE A 158 -8.03 3.80 -2.65
CA ILE A 158 -6.94 3.11 -3.35
C ILE A 158 -7.42 2.48 -4.67
N THR A 159 -6.59 2.59 -5.71
CA THR A 159 -6.78 1.84 -6.96
C THR A 159 -6.24 0.43 -6.84
N PHE A 160 -6.61 -0.42 -7.79
CA PHE A 160 -6.17 -1.80 -7.83
C PHE A 160 -4.66 -1.93 -8.02
N GLU A 161 -4.06 -1.15 -8.92
CA GLU A 161 -2.61 -1.10 -9.16
C GLU A 161 -1.86 -0.65 -7.91
N GLU A 162 -2.36 0.37 -7.22
CA GLU A 162 -1.78 0.87 -5.97
C GLU A 162 -1.80 -0.21 -4.89
N ARG A 163 -2.90 -0.97 -4.76
CA ARG A 163 -3.02 -2.06 -3.79
C ARG A 163 -2.08 -3.22 -4.10
N LEU A 164 -1.94 -3.60 -5.38
CA LEU A 164 -1.00 -4.64 -5.82
C LEU A 164 0.46 -4.24 -5.58
N LEU A 165 0.82 -2.98 -5.90
CA LEU A 165 2.16 -2.46 -5.60
C LEU A 165 2.44 -2.40 -4.11
N MET A 166 1.45 -1.98 -3.32
CA MET A 166 1.55 -1.98 -1.86
C MET A 166 1.78 -3.39 -1.31
N GLU A 167 1.10 -4.42 -1.85
CA GLU A 167 1.33 -5.83 -1.49
C GLU A 167 2.77 -6.25 -1.78
N LEU A 168 3.22 -6.06 -3.03
CA LEU A 168 4.54 -6.47 -3.47
C LEU A 168 5.63 -5.79 -2.64
N LYS A 169 5.48 -4.48 -2.38
CA LYS A 169 6.45 -3.72 -1.60
C LYS A 169 6.49 -4.20 -0.15
N TYR A 170 5.33 -4.40 0.47
CA TYR A 170 5.23 -4.88 1.84
C TYR A 170 5.81 -6.29 2.00
N PHE A 171 5.48 -7.21 1.08
CA PHE A 171 6.04 -8.56 1.06
C PHE A 171 7.56 -8.55 0.92
N LYS A 172 8.12 -7.71 0.02
CA LYS A 172 9.57 -7.59 -0.14
C LYS A 172 10.29 -7.02 1.09
N GLU A 173 9.63 -6.18 1.87
CA GLU A 173 10.18 -5.59 3.09
C GLU A 173 10.10 -6.52 4.31
N THR A 174 9.07 -7.36 4.38
CA THR A 174 8.67 -8.03 5.62
C THR A 174 8.53 -9.55 5.52
N ASP A 175 8.53 -10.11 4.31
CA ASP A 175 8.16 -11.51 4.03
C ASP A 175 6.77 -11.88 4.58
N SER A 176 5.89 -10.88 4.72
CA SER A 176 4.51 -10.99 5.26
C SER A 176 3.50 -10.32 4.32
N HIS A 177 2.20 -10.48 4.61
CA HIS A 177 1.10 -10.01 3.77
C HIS A 177 0.19 -9.00 4.46
N LEU A 178 -0.42 -8.12 3.68
CA LEU A 178 -1.44 -7.18 4.15
C LEU A 178 -2.82 -7.82 4.14
N ASP A 179 -3.77 -7.18 4.82
CA ASP A 179 -5.20 -7.54 4.81
C ASP A 179 -5.43 -9.01 5.25
N ILE A 180 -5.06 -9.33 6.49
CA ILE A 180 -5.18 -10.70 7.03
C ILE A 180 -6.59 -10.94 7.59
N ASN A 181 -7.20 -9.90 8.17
CA ASN A 181 -8.48 -9.99 8.87
C ASN A 181 -9.64 -9.32 8.13
N ASN A 182 -9.36 -8.43 7.17
CA ASN A 182 -10.36 -7.78 6.33
C ASN A 182 -9.86 -7.67 4.89
N TRP A 183 -10.69 -7.09 4.03
CA TRP A 183 -10.44 -7.00 2.59
C TRP A 183 -10.33 -5.54 2.18
N THR A 184 -9.25 -5.19 1.47
CA THR A 184 -9.13 -3.87 0.86
C THR A 184 -10.06 -3.79 -0.35
N LEU A 185 -11.11 -2.96 -0.25
CA LEU A 185 -11.95 -2.54 -1.36
C LEU A 185 -11.22 -1.47 -2.17
N CYS A 186 -10.83 -1.79 -3.41
CA CYS A 186 -10.12 -0.88 -4.31
C CYS A 186 -11.10 0.09 -4.98
N SER A 187 -11.74 0.95 -4.17
CA SER A 187 -12.84 1.80 -4.62
C SER A 187 -12.45 2.88 -5.64
N GLY A 188 -11.15 3.10 -5.87
CA GLY A 188 -10.61 3.91 -6.97
C GLY A 188 -10.54 3.17 -8.32
N SER A 189 -11.04 1.94 -8.39
CA SER A 189 -11.09 1.12 -9.61
C SER A 189 -12.48 0.53 -9.85
N ARG A 190 -12.78 0.22 -11.11
CA ARG A 190 -13.99 -0.50 -11.53
C ARG A 190 -13.65 -1.56 -12.57
N SER A 191 -14.34 -2.69 -12.48
CA SER A 191 -14.36 -3.69 -13.53
C SER A 191 -15.29 -3.25 -14.66
N SER A 192 -15.19 -3.89 -15.83
CA SER A 192 -16.01 -3.60 -17.02
C SER A 192 -17.51 -3.82 -16.80
N ASP A 193 -17.89 -4.67 -15.85
CA ASP A 193 -19.26 -4.92 -15.41
C ASP A 193 -19.75 -3.96 -14.32
N GLY A 194 -18.91 -3.00 -13.89
CA GLY A 194 -19.19 -2.04 -12.83
C GLY A 194 -18.92 -2.54 -11.42
N SER A 195 -18.45 -3.78 -11.24
CA SER A 195 -17.96 -4.27 -9.95
C SER A 195 -16.70 -3.52 -9.50
N VAL A 196 -16.38 -3.62 -8.22
CA VAL A 196 -15.24 -2.98 -7.56
C VAL A 196 -14.28 -4.07 -7.13
N PRO A 197 -13.03 -4.08 -7.61
CA PRO A 197 -12.05 -5.05 -7.18
C PRO A 197 -11.79 -4.95 -5.68
N TRP A 198 -11.54 -6.09 -5.04
CA TRP A 198 -11.02 -6.15 -3.68
C TRP A 198 -9.93 -7.20 -3.57
N SER A 199 -9.11 -7.09 -2.52
CA SER A 199 -8.04 -8.05 -2.26
C SER A 199 -7.81 -8.31 -0.78
N TYR A 200 -7.36 -9.52 -0.44
CA TYR A 200 -6.90 -9.86 0.91
C TYR A 200 -6.00 -11.10 0.93
N TRP A 201 -5.29 -11.32 2.04
CA TRP A 201 -4.56 -12.55 2.30
C TRP A 201 -5.43 -13.53 3.11
N ASN A 202 -5.74 -14.70 2.55
CA ASN A 202 -6.67 -15.66 3.18
C ASN A 202 -5.97 -16.72 4.07
N GLY A 203 -4.68 -16.54 4.37
CA GLY A 203 -3.84 -17.46 5.13
C GLY A 203 -2.90 -18.31 4.27
N ASP A 204 -3.24 -18.62 3.02
CA ASP A 204 -2.38 -19.43 2.13
C ASP A 204 -2.12 -18.81 0.75
N ARG A 205 -2.92 -17.81 0.35
CA ARG A 205 -2.78 -17.12 -0.92
C ARG A 205 -3.36 -15.70 -0.87
N PHE A 206 -2.88 -14.90 -1.79
CA PHE A 206 -3.42 -13.57 -2.05
C PHE A 206 -4.61 -13.67 -3.01
N LEU A 207 -5.79 -13.29 -2.52
CA LEU A 207 -7.05 -13.38 -3.26
C LEU A 207 -7.43 -12.03 -3.85
N LEU A 208 -7.84 -12.06 -5.10
CA LEU A 208 -8.45 -10.93 -5.82
C LEU A 208 -9.84 -11.34 -6.28
N ASP A 209 -10.83 -10.47 -6.09
CA ASP A 209 -12.21 -10.69 -6.55
C ASP A 209 -12.91 -9.33 -6.78
N GLY A 210 -14.20 -9.35 -7.08
CA GLY A 210 -15.05 -8.16 -7.21
C GLY A 210 -16.24 -8.17 -6.25
N ASP A 211 -16.74 -6.98 -5.90
CA ASP A 211 -18.05 -6.80 -5.27
C ASP A 211 -18.88 -5.77 -6.07
N GLY A 212 -20.20 -5.78 -5.92
CA GLY A 212 -21.04 -4.74 -6.49
C GLY A 212 -20.64 -3.35 -5.98
N ALA A 213 -20.87 -2.29 -6.76
CA ALA A 213 -20.48 -0.93 -6.37
C ALA A 213 -21.19 -0.40 -5.10
N ASP A 214 -22.34 -0.97 -4.75
CA ASP A 214 -23.08 -0.73 -3.50
C ASP A 214 -22.83 -1.82 -2.43
N GLY A 215 -22.01 -2.82 -2.76
CA GLY A 215 -21.57 -3.87 -1.85
C GLY A 215 -20.81 -3.27 -0.67
N ARG A 216 -21.22 -3.68 0.53
CA ARG A 216 -20.63 -3.25 1.79
C ARG A 216 -20.90 -4.30 2.86
N ASN A 217 -19.88 -4.55 3.67
CA ASN A 217 -20.00 -5.35 4.88
C ASN A 217 -18.87 -4.98 5.83
N ASP A 218 -18.88 -5.58 7.01
CA ASP A 218 -17.93 -5.30 8.08
C ASP A 218 -16.47 -5.71 7.77
N GLY A 219 -16.28 -6.64 6.83
CA GLY A 219 -14.99 -7.08 6.34
C GLY A 219 -14.45 -6.26 5.16
N LEU A 220 -15.27 -5.43 4.51
CA LEU A 220 -14.84 -4.58 3.40
C LEU A 220 -14.48 -3.18 3.88
N ARG A 221 -13.24 -2.76 3.56
CA ARG A 221 -12.71 -1.44 3.93
C ARG A 221 -11.86 -0.90 2.79
N SER A 222 -11.98 0.39 2.47
CA SER A 222 -11.06 1.03 1.52
C SER A 222 -9.86 1.60 2.26
N ARG A 223 -8.81 1.95 1.51
CA ARG A 223 -7.68 2.76 2.00
C ARG A 223 -7.80 4.14 1.37
N GLN A 224 -7.82 5.19 2.18
CA GLN A 224 -7.93 6.56 1.68
C GLN A 224 -6.63 6.99 1.01
N ALA A 225 -6.74 7.41 -0.25
CA ALA A 225 -5.65 8.02 -0.99
C ALA A 225 -5.47 9.48 -0.58
N VAL A 226 -4.23 9.90 -0.37
CA VAL A 226 -3.85 11.32 -0.22
C VAL A 226 -2.88 11.67 -1.33
N SER A 227 -3.35 12.47 -2.29
CA SER A 227 -2.66 12.80 -3.53
C SER A 227 -2.84 14.25 -3.94
#